data_AF-V3ZKV7-F1
#
_entry.id   AF-V3ZKV7-F1
#
_cell.length_a   1.000
_cell.length_b   1.000
_cell.length_c   1.000
_cell.angle_alpha   90.00
_cell.angle_beta   90.00
_cell.angle_gamma   90.00
#
_symmetry.space_group_name_H-M   'P 1'
#
loop_
_entity.id
_entity.type
_entity.pdbx_description
1 polymer ?
#
loop_
_entity_poly.entity_id
_entity_poly.type
_entity_poly.pdbx_seq_one_letter_code
_entity_poly.pdbx_strand_id
1 'polypeptide(L)' 'MKSYKRHDKPPYSYLGMVALIIQCSPGRQQSLAGIIDTLTDMFPFFQGEYKGWKDSVRHNMTNSDCFYKVTS' A
#
# COMPACT_ATOMS: atom_id res chain seq x y z
N MET A 1 -1.13 -12.71 -27.16
CA MET A 1 -0.32 -12.15 -26.05
C MET A 1 -1.10 -11.01 -25.42
N LYS A 2 -1.51 -11.11 -24.15
CA LYS A 2 -2.12 -9.96 -23.45
C LYS A 2 -0.99 -8.94 -23.22
N SER A 3 -1.08 -7.77 -23.85
CA SER A 3 -0.10 -6.69 -23.64
C SER A 3 -0.20 -6.24 -22.18
N TYR A 4 0.87 -6.48 -21.41
CA TYR A 4 0.97 -6.03 -20.02
C TYR A 4 1.06 -4.50 -20.03
N LYS A 5 -0.09 -3.84 -19.87
CA LYS A 5 -0.15 -2.38 -19.79
C LYS A 5 0.34 -1.97 -18.41
N ARG A 6 1.59 -1.52 -18.32
CA ARG A 6 2.13 -0.92 -17.09
C ARG A 6 1.36 0.36 -16.83
N HIS A 7 0.58 0.37 -15.76
CA HIS A 7 0.06 1.62 -15.21
C HIS A 7 1.23 2.42 -14.62
N ASP A 8 1.19 3.74 -14.73
CA ASP A 8 2.22 4.58 -14.16
C ASP A 8 2.15 4.56 -12.63
N LYS A 9 3.31 4.64 -11.99
CA LYS A 9 3.39 4.74 -10.54
C LYS A 9 2.71 6.04 -10.09
N PRO A 10 1.83 6.01 -9.08
CA PRO A 10 1.24 7.22 -8.53
C PRO A 10 2.32 8.21 -8.04
N PRO A 11 2.06 9.52 -8.06
CA PRO A 11 3.01 10.56 -7.60
C PRO A 11 3.11 10.64 -6.07
N TYR A 12 3.07 9.49 -5.40
CA TYR A 12 3.15 9.36 -3.94
C TYR A 12 4.21 8.33 -3.57
N SER A 13 4.86 8.52 -2.41
CA SER A 13 5.70 7.48 -1.82
C SER A 13 4.83 6.36 -1.25
N TYR A 14 5.39 5.16 -1.04
CA TYR A 14 4.68 4.08 -0.36
C TYR A 14 4.17 4.53 1.03
N LEU A 15 5.03 5.22 1.80
CA LEU A 15 4.67 5.78 3.09
C LEU A 15 3.52 6.79 2.98
N GLY A 16 3.53 7.65 1.96
CA GLY A 16 2.47 8.63 1.73
C GLY A 16 1.13 7.96 1.41
N MET A 17 1.13 6.92 0.57
CA MET A 17 -0.09 6.15 0.27
C MET A 17 -0.61 5.41 1.50
N VAL A 18 0.29 4.76 2.27
CA VAL A 18 -0.09 4.06 3.51
C VAL A 18 -0.66 5.04 4.53
N ALA A 19 -0.04 6.21 4.70
CA ALA A 19 -0.53 7.25 5.59
C ALA A 19 -1.94 7.70 5.18
N LEU A 20 -2.18 7.96 3.89
CA LEU A 20 -3.51 8.32 3.38
C LEU A 20 -4.56 7.27 3.73
N ILE A 21 -4.27 5.98 3.49
CA ILE A 21 -5.19 4.88 3.78
C ILE A 21 -5.51 4.79 5.27
N ILE A 22 -4.49 4.89 6.13
CA ILE A 22 -4.67 4.85 7.58
C ILE A 22 -5.49 6.04 8.07
N GLN A 23 -5.25 7.25 7.55
CA GLN A 23 -6.02 8.45 7.93
C GLN A 23 -7.49 8.38 7.51
N CYS A 24 -7.79 7.69 6.41
CA CYS A 24 -9.16 7.46 5.95
C CYS A 24 -9.83 6.25 6.62
N SER A 25 -9.09 5.42 7.37
CA SER A 25 -9.63 4.20 7.99
C SER A 25 -10.31 4.51 9.34
N PRO A 26 -11.39 3.80 9.70
CA PRO A 26 -12.01 3.92 11.02
C PRO A 26 -10.98 3.71 12.15
N GLY A 27 -11.01 4.58 13.16
CA GLY A 27 -10.06 4.50 14.28
C GLY A 27 -8.61 4.88 13.92
N ARG A 28 -8.36 5.41 12.71
CA ARG A 28 -7.03 5.75 12.20
C ARG A 28 -6.04 4.59 12.27
N GLN A 29 -6.54 3.39 12.04
CA GLN A 29 -5.78 2.15 12.07
C GLN A 29 -6.25 1.27 10.91
N GLN A 30 -5.32 0.49 10.37
CA GLN A 30 -5.65 -0.46 9.33
C GLN A 30 -4.73 -1.69 9.43
N SER A 31 -5.28 -2.85 9.11
CA SER A 31 -4.48 -4.07 9.00
C SER A 31 -3.57 -4.01 7.76
N LEU A 32 -2.44 -4.71 7.79
CA LEU A 32 -1.57 -4.81 6.61
C LEU A 32 -2.31 -5.36 5.38
N ALA A 33 -3.19 -6.35 5.58
CA ALA A 33 -4.03 -6.90 4.52
C ALA A 33 -4.95 -5.82 3.94
N GLY A 34 -5.67 -5.08 4.79
CA GLY A 34 -6.54 -3.99 4.36
C GLY A 34 -5.80 -2.86 3.65
N ILE A 35 -4.57 -2.53 4.06
CA ILE A 35 -3.71 -1.56 3.34
C ILE A 35 -3.40 -2.08 1.93
N ILE A 36 -3.01 -3.34 1.79
CA ILE A 36 -2.68 -3.96 0.50
C ILE A 36 -3.90 -3.98 -0.43
N ASP A 37 -5.08 -4.31 0.10
CA ASP A 37 -6.32 -4.37 -0.68
C ASP A 37 -6.72 -2.95 -1.12
N THR A 38 -6.70 -1.98 -0.21
CA THR A 38 -7.04 -0.58 -0.53
C THR A 38 -6.07 0.03 -1.54
N LEU A 39 -4.76 -0.30 -1.49
CA LEU A 39 -3.80 0.12 -2.51
C LEU A 39 -4.18 -0.42 -3.89
N THR A 40 -4.59 -1.68 -3.96
CA THR A 40 -4.97 -2.35 -5.22
C THR A 40 -6.26 -1.75 -5.80
N ASP A 41 -7.19 -1.35 -4.94
CA ASP A 41 -8.45 -0.72 -5.34
C ASP A 41 -8.24 0.74 -5.78
N MET A 42 -7.39 1.50 -5.08
CA MET A 42 -7.18 2.93 -5.37
C MET A 42 -6.23 3.18 -6.54
N PHE A 43 -5.21 2.35 -6.74
CA PHE A 43 -4.18 2.58 -7.75
C PHE A 43 -4.04 1.39 -8.71
N PRO A 44 -4.38 1.57 -10.00
CA PRO A 44 -4.20 0.54 -11.02
C PRO A 44 -2.76 0.01 -11.16
N PHE A 45 -1.76 0.78 -10.71
CA PHE A 45 -0.36 0.36 -10.62
C PHE A 45 -0.15 -0.93 -9.81
N PHE A 46 -0.98 -1.16 -8.79
CA PHE A 46 -0.87 -2.34 -7.92
C PHE A 46 -1.73 -3.53 -8.40
N GLN A 47 -2.50 -3.33 -9.48
CA GLN A 47 -3.30 -4.38 -10.08
C GLN A 47 -2.45 -5.26 -11.00
N GLY A 48 -2.78 -6.55 -11.03
CA GLY A 48 -2.12 -7.54 -11.89
C GLY A 48 -1.42 -8.66 -11.12
N GLU A 49 -0.71 -9.51 -11.86
CA GLU A 49 -0.11 -10.74 -11.33
C GLU A 49 1.18 -10.48 -10.54
N TYR A 50 1.85 -9.36 -10.81
CA TYR A 50 3.06 -8.98 -10.08
C TYR A 50 2.75 -8.49 -8.67
N LYS A 51 3.23 -9.21 -7.66
CA LYS A 51 2.98 -8.92 -6.23
C LYS A 51 4.23 -8.45 -5.46
N GLY A 52 5.37 -8.23 -6.12
CA GLY A 52 6.64 -7.88 -5.45
C GLY A 52 6.62 -6.51 -4.74
N TRP A 53 5.69 -5.63 -5.11
CA TRP A 53 5.48 -4.36 -4.42
C TRP A 53 5.00 -4.53 -2.96
N LYS A 54 4.38 -5.66 -2.61
CA LYS A 54 3.90 -5.93 -1.24
C LYS A 54 5.07 -6.01 -0.25
N ASP A 55 6.21 -6.54 -0.67
CA ASP A 55 7.44 -6.55 0.13
C ASP A 55 7.98 -5.15 0.35
N SER A 56 7.95 -4.30 -0.69
CA SER A 56 8.36 -2.91 -0.57
C SER A 56 7.48 -2.15 0.42
N VAL A 57 6.15 -2.33 0.38
CA VAL A 57 5.23 -1.72 1.35
C VAL A 57 5.57 -2.12 2.78
N ARG A 58 5.74 -3.43 3.04
CA ARG A 58 6.13 -3.93 4.37
C ARG A 58 7.44 -3.34 4.86
N HIS A 59 8.47 -3.38 4.02
CA HIS A 59 9.79 -2.85 4.35
C HIS A 59 9.75 -1.37 4.70
N ASN A 60 9.00 -0.56 3.93
CA ASN A 60 8.84 0.87 4.19
C ASN A 60 8.14 1.10 5.54
N MET A 61 7.10 0.34 5.86
CA MET A 61 6.40 0.47 7.14
C MET A 61 7.29 0.12 8.34
N THR A 62 8.10 -0.94 8.24
CA THR A 62 9.01 -1.34 9.33
C THR A 62 10.15 -0.36 9.54
N ASN A 63 10.68 0.25 8.47
CA ASN A 63 11.81 1.16 8.55
C ASN A 63 11.43 2.61 8.87
N SER A 64 10.14 2.90 9.04
CA SER A 64 9.64 4.26 9.24
C SER A 64 9.12 4.44 10.65
N ASP A 65 9.62 5.46 11.34
CA ASP A 65 9.10 5.88 12.66
C ASP A 65 7.67 6.45 12.59
N CYS A 66 7.11 6.62 11.38
CA CYS A 66 5.77 7.14 11.17
C CYS A 66 4.66 6.12 11.44
N PHE A 67 5.00 4.82 11.51
CA PHE A 67 4.04 3.75 11.70
C PHE A 67 4.49 2.85 12.85
N TYR A 68 3.55 2.51 13.73
CA TYR A 68 3.80 1.55 14.80
C TYR A 68 2.78 0.42 14.74
N LYS A 69 3.21 -0.77 15.13
CA LYS A 69 2.32 -1.92 15.24
C LYS A 69 1.51 -1.80 16.54
N VAL A 70 0.19 -1.84 16.42
CA VAL A 70 -0.71 -1.99 17.57
C VAL A 70 -0.79 -3.48 17.89
N THR A 71 -0.45 -3.84 19.12
CA THR A 71 -0.63 -5.20 19.64
C THR A 71 -1.89 -5.17 20.51
N SER A 72 -2.93 -5.90 20.11
CA SER A 72 -4.06 -6.23 21.00
C SER A 72 -3.71 -7.44 21.86
#